data_AF-A0A7W1YTI6-F1
#
_entry.id   AF-A0A7W1YTI6-F1
#
_cell.length_a   1.000
_cell.length_b   1.000
_cell.length_c   1.000
_cell.angle_alpha   90.00
_cell.angle_beta   90.00
_cell.angle_gamma   90.00
#
_symmetry.space_group_name_H-M   'P 1'
#
loop_
_entity.id
_entity.type
_entity.pdbx_description
1 polymer ?
#
loop_
_entity_poly.entity_id
_entity_poly.type
_entity_poly.pdbx_seq_one_letter_code
_entity_poly.pdbx_strand_id
1 'polypeptide(L)' 'MHDIVVCYATALEGLGLPGAAGGRALTLVETGVGPVNAAFALTRLLAAGVPRAVIVCGVGGAYPDSGLEPGDVACATTET' A
#
# COMPACT_ATOMS: atom_id res chain seq x y z
N MET A 1 -8.70 16.31 -2.69
CA MET A 1 -9.21 15.10 -3.36
C MET A 1 -8.01 14.23 -3.67
N HIS A 2 -8.02 12.96 -3.23
CA HIS A 2 -6.91 12.04 -3.45
C HIS A 2 -7.05 11.38 -4.83
N ASP A 3 -6.05 11.44 -5.70
CA ASP A 3 -6.09 10.75 -7.00
C ASP A 3 -5.70 9.27 -6.83
N ILE A 4 -4.44 9.02 -6.47
CA ILE A 4 -3.93 7.69 -6.11
C ILE A 4 -3.52 7.70 -4.64
N VAL A 5 -3.95 6.70 -3.88
CA VAL A 5 -3.53 6.47 -2.50
C VAL A 5 -2.58 5.27 -2.47
N VAL A 6 -1.46 5.42 -1.77
CA VAL A 6 -0.48 4.35 -1.54
C VAL A 6 -0.40 4.09 -0.04
N CYS A 7 -0.79 2.89 0.38
CA CYS A 7 -0.80 2.45 1.77
C CYS A 7 0.39 1.54 2.06
N TYR A 8 1.02 1.73 3.21
CA TYR A 8 2.13 0.90 3.71
C TYR A 8 2.04 0.77 5.24
N ALA A 9 2.54 -0.31 5.82
CA ALA A 9 2.31 -0.63 7.23
C ALA A 9 3.30 0.05 8.19
N THR A 10 4.51 0.32 7.73
CA THR A 10 5.61 0.89 8.54
C THR A 10 6.31 2.04 7.83
N ALA A 11 6.88 2.98 8.58
CA ALA A 11 7.65 4.10 8.03
C ALA A 11 8.77 3.66 7.05
N LEU A 12 9.38 2.49 7.28
CA LEU A 12 10.44 1.97 6.42
C LEU A 12 9.94 1.57 5.03
N GLU A 13 8.72 1.03 4.94
CA GLU A 13 8.09 0.67 3.65
C GLU A 13 7.72 1.90 2.83
N GLY A 14 7.47 3.04 3.48
CA GLY A 14 7.23 4.32 2.82
C GLY A 14 8.50 5.06 2.40
N LEU A 15 9.68 4.61 2.85
CA LEU A 15 10.92 5.34 2.65
C LEU A 15 11.30 5.39 1.16
N GLY A 16 11.43 6.60 0.63
CA GLY A 16 11.80 6.82 -0.77
C GLY A 16 10.65 6.72 -1.76
N LEU A 17 9.41 6.47 -1.31
CA LEU A 17 8.25 6.59 -2.19
C LEU A 17 8.10 8.06 -2.66
N PRO A 18 7.91 8.30 -3.95
CA PRO A 18 7.79 9.66 -4.47
C PRO A 18 6.41 10.25 -4.13
N GLY A 19 6.33 11.58 -4.04
CA GLY A 19 5.04 12.28 -3.92
C GLY A 19 4.22 12.29 -5.22
N ALA A 20 4.80 11.87 -6.34
CA ALA A 20 4.14 11.79 -7.64
C ALA A 20 4.80 10.72 -8.52
N ALA A 21 4.00 10.04 -9.36
CA ALA A 21 4.49 9.09 -10.36
C ALA A 21 3.63 9.17 -11.63
N GLY A 22 4.27 9.10 -12.81
CA GLY A 22 3.56 9.13 -14.09
C GLY A 22 2.68 10.38 -14.29
N GLY A 23 3.08 11.54 -13.72
CA GLY A 23 2.31 12.79 -13.77
C GLY A 23 1.11 12.85 -12.82
N ARG A 24 0.91 11.86 -11.95
CA ARG A 24 -0.15 11.84 -10.93
C ARG A 24 0.41 12.03 -9.54
N ALA A 25 -0.30 12.79 -8.70
CA ALA A 25 0.04 12.95 -7.29
C ALA A 25 -0.32 11.68 -6.51
N LEU A 26 0.58 11.26 -5.62
CA LEU A 26 0.38 10.13 -4.72
C LEU A 26 0.08 10.65 -3.31
N THR A 27 -0.96 10.12 -2.68
CA THR A 27 -1.20 10.29 -1.25
C THR A 27 -0.59 9.10 -0.52
N LEU A 28 0.48 9.34 0.20
CA LEU A 28 1.20 8.33 0.99
C LEU A 28 0.56 8.18 2.37
N VAL A 29 0.25 6.95 2.79
CA VAL A 29 -0.44 6.66 4.06
C VAL A 29 0.26 5.52 4.78
N GLU A 30 0.88 5.85 5.90
CA GLU A 30 1.29 4.85 6.89
C GLU A 30 0.05 4.37 7.64
N THR A 31 -0.29 3.09 7.49
CA THR A 31 -1.50 2.54 8.10
C THR A 31 -1.25 2.03 9.52
N GLY A 32 -0.02 1.65 9.84
CA GLY A 32 0.31 0.81 10.99
C GLY A 32 0.15 -0.68 10.68
N VAL A 33 0.86 -1.52 11.46
CA VAL A 33 0.87 -2.98 11.30
C VAL A 33 -0.46 -3.60 11.73
N GLY A 34 -0.95 -4.53 10.91
CA GLY A 34 -2.11 -5.37 11.21
C GLY A 34 -3.41 -4.88 10.55
N PRO A 35 -4.40 -5.79 10.39
CA PRO A 35 -5.59 -5.54 9.58
C PRO A 35 -6.49 -4.44 10.16
N VAL A 36 -6.56 -4.31 11.49
CA VAL A 36 -7.37 -3.27 12.15
C VAL A 36 -6.83 -1.86 11.86
N ASN A 37 -5.50 -1.70 11.90
CA ASN A 37 -4.83 -0.44 11.63
C ASN A 37 -4.98 -0.05 10.14
N ALA A 38 -4.75 -1.01 9.24
CA ALA A 38 -5.02 -0.87 7.80
C ALA A 38 -6.46 -0.42 7.52
N ALA A 39 -7.45 -1.13 8.07
CA ALA A 39 -8.85 -0.81 7.87
C ALA A 39 -9.22 0.57 8.44
N PHE A 40 -8.76 0.90 9.64
CA PHE A 40 -9.05 2.19 10.28
C PHE A 40 -8.46 3.36 9.49
N ALA A 41 -7.17 3.30 9.14
CA ALA A 41 -6.48 4.37 8.43
C ALA A 41 -7.10 4.61 7.05
N LEU A 42 -7.32 3.53 6.28
CA LEU A 42 -7.90 3.64 4.95
C LEU A 42 -9.36 4.13 5.02
N THR A 43 -10.18 3.62 5.94
CA THR A 43 -11.57 4.07 6.10
C THR A 43 -11.65 5.56 6.39
N ARG A 44 -10.78 6.09 7.26
CA ARG A 44 -10.74 7.52 7.56
C ARG A 44 -10.39 8.37 6.34
N LEU A 45 -9.49 7.88 5.49
CA LEU A 45 -9.16 8.56 4.24
C LEU A 45 -10.33 8.51 3.26
N LEU A 46 -10.93 7.33 3.06
CA LEU A 46 -12.05 7.13 2.15
C LEU A 46 -13.28 7.94 2.55
N ALA A 47 -13.49 8.16 3.85
CA ALA A 47 -14.54 9.03 4.37
C ALA A 47 -14.38 10.50 3.95
N ALA A 48 -13.17 10.95 3.63
CA ALA A 48 -12.90 12.29 3.09
C ALA A 48 -13.03 12.37 1.56
N GLY A 49 -13.16 11.24 0.87
CA GLY A 49 -13.36 11.15 -0.58
C GLY A 49 -12.79 9.86 -1.16
N VAL A 50 -13.45 9.35 -2.20
CA VAL A 50 -13.05 8.10 -2.87
C VAL A 50 -11.95 8.41 -3.91
N PRO A 51 -10.74 7.82 -3.78
CA PRO A 51 -9.68 7.97 -4.78
C PRO A 51 -9.98 7.17 -6.04
N ARG A 52 -9.24 7.45 -7.12
CA ARG A 52 -9.28 6.64 -8.33
C ARG A 52 -8.72 5.23 -8.13
N ALA A 53 -7.74 5.09 -7.24
CA ALA A 53 -7.12 3.81 -6.91
C ALA A 53 -6.50 3.85 -5.52
N VAL A 54 -6.47 2.68 -4.89
CA VAL A 54 -5.69 2.39 -3.68
C VAL A 54 -4.68 1.32 -4.04
N ILE A 55 -3.41 1.57 -3.74
CA ILE A 55 -2.30 0.63 -3.90
C ILE A 55 -1.81 0.30 -2.50
N VAL A 56 -1.77 -0.97 -2.13
CA VAL A 56 -1.10 -1.43 -0.91
C VAL A 56 0.27 -1.93 -1.30
N CYS A 57 1.33 -1.34 -0.74
CA CYS A 57 2.70 -1.76 -0.96
C CYS A 57 3.42 -1.97 0.36
N GLY A 58 4.30 -2.96 0.38
CA GLY A 58 5.06 -3.32 1.56
C GLY A 58 5.88 -4.57 1.28
N VAL A 59 6.39 -5.18 2.34
CA VAL A 59 7.11 -6.45 2.25
C VAL A 59 6.21 -7.61 2.68
N GLY A 60 6.38 -8.75 2.03
CA GLY A 60 5.67 -9.99 2.35
C GLY A 60 6.64 -11.15 2.53
N GLY A 61 6.27 -12.11 3.37
CA GLY A 61 6.96 -13.39 3.42
C GLY A 61 6.54 -14.26 2.25
N ALA A 62 7.49 -14.82 1.52
CA ALA A 62 7.21 -15.82 0.50
C ALA A 62 6.83 -17.15 1.15
N TYR A 63 5.75 -17.78 0.68
CA TYR A 63 5.45 -19.15 1.06
C TYR A 63 6.51 -20.11 0.49
N PRO A 64 6.77 -21.26 1.15
CA PRO A 64 7.58 -22.32 0.58
C PRO A 64 7.10 -22.69 -0.82
N ASP A 65 8.02 -23.04 -1.70
CA ASP A 65 7.76 -23.48 -3.09
C ASP A 65 7.08 -22.45 -4.01
N SER A 66 6.93 -21.19 -3.57
CA SER A 66 6.44 -20.09 -4.42
C SER A 66 7.39 -19.73 -5.57
N GLY A 67 8.66 -20.14 -5.48
CA GLY A 67 9.72 -19.78 -6.42
C GLY A 67 10.19 -18.32 -6.30
N LEU A 68 9.69 -17.57 -5.30
CA LEU A 68 10.09 -16.19 -5.05
C LEU A 68 11.34 -16.12 -4.18
N GLU A 69 12.26 -15.23 -4.53
CA GLU A 69 13.46 -14.90 -3.77
C GLU A 69 13.33 -13.53 -3.07
N PRO A 70 14.08 -13.26 -1.98
CA PRO A 70 14.10 -11.94 -1.37
C PRO A 70 14.48 -10.85 -2.38
N GLY A 71 13.58 -9.88 -2.55
CA GLY A 71 13.73 -8.79 -3.53
C GLY A 71 12.81 -8.93 -4.74
N ASP A 72 12.22 -10.10 -4.97
CA ASP A 72 11.19 -10.27 -5.98
C ASP A 72 9.93 -9.46 -5.64
N VAL A 73 9.28 -8.96 -6.68
CA VAL A 73 8.04 -8.19 -6.56
C VAL A 73 6.86 -9.07 -6.97
N ALA A 74 5.93 -9.26 -6.04
CA ALA A 74 4.67 -9.93 -6.30
C ALA A 74 3.50 -8.94 -6.27
N CYS A 75 2.50 -9.17 -7.12
CA CYS A 75 1.23 -8.45 -7.09
C CYS A 75 0.12 -9.45 -6.79
N ALA A 76 -0.64 -9.23 -5.72
CA ALA A 76 -1.76 -10.08 -5.38
C ALA A 76 -2.84 -10.00 -6.48
N THR A 77 -3.30 -11.15 -6.95
CA THR A 77 -4.43 -11.24 -7.89
C THR A 77 -5.78 -11.18 -7.17
N THR A 78 -5.81 -11.63 -5.91
CA THR A 78 -6.98 -11.65 -5.01
C THR A 78 -6.53 -11.61 -3.55
N GLU A 79 -7.37 -11.06 -2.67
CA GLU A 79 -7.28 -11.21 -1.21
C GLU A 79 -8.55 -11.89 -0.68
N THR A 80 -8.46 -12.58 0.46
CA THR A 80 -9.57 -13.32 1.10
C THR A 80 -9.93 -12.72 2.44
#